data_AF-A0A357TFG8-F1
#
_entry.id   AF-A0A357TFG8-F1
#
_cell.length_a   1.000
_cell.length_b   1.000
_cell.length_c   1.000
_cell.angle_alpha   90.00
_cell.angle_beta   90.00
_cell.angle_gamma   90.00
#
_symmetry.space_group_name_H-M   'P 1'
#
loop_
_entity.id
_entity.type
_entity.pdbx_description
1 polymer ?
#
loop_
_entity_poly.entity_id
_entity_poly.type
_entity_poly.pdbx_seq_one_letter_code
_entity_poly.pdbx_strand_id
1 'polypeptide(L)'
;TEFGSTGDFGIPDIDGKSTTVMKVGHVGSNANFGYLMDHGITPNGGGKKVNQYTIVYDIHFTGGGNGWASLLNMDSQGDGDVFWRRNDGGLGQGGGGYEPDDPELKVNKGQWHRIVLAVDLAQGLYEKYIDGVYHSSQANA
;
A
#
# COMPACT_ATOMS: atom_id res chain seq x y z
N THR A 1 0.78 16.17 7.27
CA THR A 1 1.86 15.57 6.47
C THR A 1 3.12 16.34 6.74
N GLU A 2 4.22 15.65 6.99
CA GLU A 2 5.54 16.27 7.20
C GLU A 2 6.52 15.67 6.17
N PHE A 3 7.50 16.46 5.73
CA PHE A 3 8.58 16.01 4.87
C PHE A 3 9.91 16.18 5.61
N GLY A 4 10.81 15.25 5.44
CA GLY A 4 12.11 15.22 6.12
C GLY A 4 12.93 14.03 5.67
N SER A 5 14.09 13.84 6.27
CA SER A 5 14.89 12.64 6.09
C SER A 5 14.46 11.51 7.04
N THR A 6 14.91 10.29 6.78
CA THR A 6 14.86 9.17 7.73
C THR A 6 15.43 9.56 9.10
N GLY A 7 16.53 10.31 9.12
CA GLY A 7 17.18 10.83 10.33
C GLY A 7 16.31 11.83 11.10
N ASP A 8 15.65 12.77 10.41
CA ASP A 8 14.77 13.76 11.04
C ASP A 8 13.61 13.12 11.80
N PHE A 9 13.17 11.94 11.37
CA PHE A 9 12.07 11.18 11.97
C PHE A 9 12.53 10.02 12.86
N GLY A 10 13.84 9.78 13.00
CA GLY A 10 14.39 8.70 13.81
C GLY A 10 13.98 7.30 13.34
N ILE A 11 13.75 7.12 12.04
CA ILE A 11 13.45 5.82 11.41
C ILE A 11 14.70 5.26 10.72
N PRO A 12 14.78 3.94 10.48
CA PRO A 12 15.92 3.36 9.78
C PRO A 12 16.15 4.01 8.41
N ASP A 13 17.39 4.07 7.99
CA ASP A 13 17.74 4.44 6.62
C ASP A 13 17.31 3.34 5.64
N ILE A 14 17.06 3.71 4.38
CA ILE A 14 16.77 2.75 3.31
C ILE A 14 18.11 2.31 2.73
N ASP A 15 18.42 1.02 2.82
CA ASP A 15 19.71 0.45 2.39
C ASP A 15 20.94 1.18 2.97
N GLY A 16 20.83 1.61 4.23
CA GLY A 16 21.89 2.37 4.92
C GLY A 16 22.12 3.78 4.39
N LYS A 17 21.21 4.32 3.57
CA LYS A 17 21.25 5.69 3.06
C LYS A 17 20.13 6.54 3.62
N SER A 18 20.51 7.68 4.19
CA SER A 18 19.56 8.72 4.55
C SER A 18 18.74 9.14 3.32
N THR A 19 17.42 9.07 3.43
CA THR A 19 16.49 9.27 2.32
C THR A 19 15.41 10.27 2.69
N THR A 20 15.04 11.15 1.77
CA THR A 20 13.89 12.05 1.94
C THR A 20 12.59 11.27 1.87
N VAL A 21 11.74 11.44 2.87
CA VAL A 21 10.48 10.71 3.04
C VAL A 21 9.34 11.66 3.35
N MET A 22 8.13 11.19 3.07
CA MET A 22 6.87 11.82 3.50
C MET A 22 6.32 11.05 4.69
N LYS A 23 6.16 11.74 5.83
CA LYS A 23 5.46 11.20 6.99
C LYS A 23 3.97 11.48 6.88
N VAL A 24 3.21 10.40 6.77
CA VAL A 24 1.74 10.42 6.84
C VAL A 24 1.33 10.54 8.30
N GLY A 25 0.51 11.55 8.60
CA GLY A 25 0.04 11.81 9.96
C GLY A 25 -1.03 10.83 10.42
N HIS A 26 -1.46 10.95 11.68
CA HIS A 26 -2.53 10.14 12.23
C HIS A 26 -3.83 10.31 11.43
N VAL A 27 -4.31 9.19 10.86
CA VAL A 27 -5.61 9.07 10.21
C VAL A 27 -6.63 8.83 11.33
N GLY A 28 -7.30 9.88 11.79
CA GLY A 28 -8.37 9.78 12.77
C GLY A 28 -9.64 9.15 12.18
N SER A 29 -10.78 9.36 12.82
CA SER A 29 -12.09 8.89 12.34
C SER A 29 -12.64 9.65 11.11
N ASN A 30 -11.83 10.52 10.49
CA ASN A 30 -12.23 11.24 9.29
C ASN A 30 -12.05 10.34 8.07
N ALA A 31 -13.17 9.88 7.49
CA ALA A 31 -13.18 9.10 6.26
C ALA A 31 -12.64 9.88 5.04
N ASN A 32 -12.61 11.21 5.08
CA ASN A 32 -12.06 12.06 4.03
C ASN A 32 -10.58 12.37 4.28
N PHE A 33 -9.77 11.33 4.46
CA PHE A 33 -8.33 11.45 4.62
C PHE A 33 -7.61 10.55 3.63
N GLY A 34 -6.69 11.14 2.86
CA GLY A 34 -5.88 10.45 1.87
C GLY A 34 -5.12 11.45 1.02
N TYR A 35 -4.32 10.93 0.10
CA TYR A 35 -3.65 11.73 -0.93
C TYR A 35 -4.25 11.37 -2.29
N LEU A 36 -4.67 12.38 -3.04
CA LEU A 36 -5.05 12.19 -4.43
C LEU A 36 -3.77 12.06 -5.27
N MET A 37 -3.70 10.99 -6.06
CA MET A 37 -2.60 10.74 -6.99
C MET A 37 -3.04 11.04 -8.42
N ASP A 38 -2.70 12.22 -8.91
CA ASP A 38 -2.86 12.57 -10.32
C ASP A 38 -1.75 11.91 -11.14
N HIS A 39 -1.99 10.67 -11.56
CA HIS A 39 -0.97 9.78 -12.15
C HIS A 39 -0.65 10.09 -13.63
N GLY A 40 -1.50 10.81 -14.37
CA GLY A 40 -1.25 11.23 -15.77
C GLY A 40 -1.22 10.10 -16.83
N ILE A 41 -1.40 8.85 -16.42
CA ILE A 41 -1.45 7.68 -17.32
C ILE A 41 -2.71 7.73 -18.19
N THR A 42 -2.56 7.48 -19.49
CA THR A 42 -3.69 7.41 -20.42
C THR A 42 -4.56 6.16 -20.18
N PRO A 43 -5.88 6.22 -20.38
CA PRO A 43 -6.75 5.04 -20.28
C PRO A 43 -6.29 3.88 -21.16
N ASN A 44 -6.40 2.65 -20.65
CA ASN A 44 -5.88 1.44 -21.34
C ASN A 44 -6.82 0.21 -21.31
N GLY A 45 -8.07 0.37 -20.88
CA GLY A 45 -9.05 -0.73 -20.84
C GLY A 45 -10.30 -0.50 -21.70
N GLY A 46 -10.17 0.22 -22.82
CA GLY A 46 -11.29 0.52 -23.74
C GLY A 46 -12.30 1.58 -23.26
N GLY A 47 -12.15 2.07 -22.02
CA GLY A 47 -12.95 3.14 -21.44
C GLY A 47 -12.13 4.39 -21.12
N LYS A 48 -12.61 5.18 -20.14
CA LYS A 48 -11.96 6.43 -19.67
C LYS A 48 -11.01 6.25 -18.48
N LYS A 49 -10.83 5.02 -18.01
CA LYS A 49 -10.02 4.71 -16.82
C LYS A 49 -8.78 3.89 -17.19
N VAL A 50 -7.76 3.98 -16.35
CA VAL A 50 -6.62 3.05 -16.36
C VAL A 50 -7.08 1.77 -15.66
N ASN A 51 -6.86 0.64 -16.32
CA ASN A 51 -7.30 -0.69 -15.89
C ASN A 51 -6.12 -1.63 -15.62
N GLN A 52 -4.97 -1.36 -16.23
CA GLN A 52 -3.76 -2.14 -16.02
C GLN A 52 -2.62 -1.21 -15.63
N TYR A 53 -2.09 -1.36 -14.43
CA TYR A 53 -1.03 -0.50 -13.90
C TYR A 53 -0.30 -1.17 -12.73
N THR A 54 0.86 -0.62 -12.37
CA THR A 54 1.60 -1.05 -11.19
C THR A 54 1.86 0.16 -10.31
N ILE A 55 1.59 0.02 -9.02
CA ILE A 55 1.99 0.99 -8.01
C ILE A 55 3.03 0.34 -7.08
N VAL A 56 4.07 1.11 -6.75
CA VAL A 56 5.18 0.68 -5.91
C VAL A 56 5.29 1.64 -4.74
N TYR A 57 5.33 1.11 -3.53
CA TYR A 57 5.56 1.85 -2.30
C TYR A 57 6.85 1.36 -1.66
N ASP A 58 7.73 2.28 -1.30
CA ASP A 58 8.68 2.04 -0.22
C ASP A 58 8.06 2.64 1.04
N ILE A 59 7.65 1.80 1.99
CA ILE A 59 6.84 2.21 3.12
C ILE A 59 7.38 1.69 4.44
N HIS A 60 7.30 2.53 5.47
CA HIS A 60 7.64 2.19 6.85
C HIS A 60 6.42 2.38 7.73
N PHE A 61 5.84 1.27 8.19
CA PHE A 61 4.74 1.30 9.15
C PHE A 61 5.30 1.38 10.56
N THR A 62 5.09 2.51 11.26
CA THR A 62 5.53 2.69 12.65
C THR A 62 4.85 1.74 13.63
N GLY A 63 3.69 1.19 13.27
CA GLY A 63 2.86 0.38 14.15
C GLY A 63 2.01 1.20 15.13
N GLY A 64 2.01 2.53 15.02
CA GLY A 64 1.07 3.40 15.72
C GLY A 64 -0.36 3.24 15.21
N GLY A 65 -1.35 3.65 16.01
CA GLY A 65 -2.77 3.51 15.69
C GLY A 65 -3.36 2.13 16.01
N ASN A 66 -4.67 1.98 15.78
CA ASN A 66 -5.45 0.86 16.30
C ASN A 66 -5.96 -0.13 15.23
N GLY A 67 -5.58 -0.01 13.95
CA GLY A 67 -6.28 -0.76 12.90
C GLY A 67 -5.54 -0.92 11.58
N TRP A 68 -6.32 -0.79 10.51
CA TRP A 68 -5.92 -0.98 9.12
C TRP A 68 -5.45 0.34 8.51
N ALA A 69 -4.27 0.36 7.91
CA ALA A 69 -3.81 1.51 7.12
C ALA A 69 -4.19 1.27 5.66
N SER A 70 -4.98 2.15 5.05
CA SER A 70 -5.29 2.08 3.62
C SER A 70 -4.07 2.52 2.79
N LEU A 71 -3.72 1.72 1.77
CA LEU A 71 -2.64 2.02 0.82
C LEU A 71 -3.19 2.55 -0.50
N LEU A 72 -4.32 2.01 -0.94
CA LEU A 72 -4.91 2.30 -2.25
C LEU A 72 -6.43 2.30 -2.16
N ASN A 73 -7.03 3.29 -2.82
CA ASN A 73 -8.43 3.31 -3.22
C ASN A 73 -8.44 3.60 -4.73
N MET A 74 -9.08 2.73 -5.50
CA MET A 74 -9.08 2.67 -6.96
C MET A 74 -10.29 3.37 -7.59
N ASP A 75 -11.33 3.68 -6.83
CA ASP A 75 -12.57 4.29 -7.34
C ASP A 75 -12.84 5.71 -6.81
N SER A 76 -11.99 6.21 -5.90
CA SER A 76 -12.07 7.49 -5.19
C SER A 76 -13.37 7.70 -4.40
N GLN A 77 -14.09 6.62 -4.09
CA GLN A 77 -15.33 6.61 -3.33
C GLN A 77 -15.22 5.59 -2.18
N GLY A 78 -15.97 5.81 -1.10
CA GLY A 78 -16.07 4.81 -0.03
C GLY A 78 -14.75 4.50 0.68
N ASP A 79 -14.60 3.24 1.08
CA ASP A 79 -13.46 2.75 1.87
C ASP A 79 -12.24 2.45 0.97
N GLY A 80 -11.07 2.17 1.55
CA GLY A 80 -9.92 1.66 0.79
C GLY A 80 -10.17 0.30 0.15
N ASP A 81 -9.35 -0.05 -0.85
CA ASP A 81 -9.36 -1.36 -1.52
C ASP A 81 -8.21 -2.27 -1.07
N VAL A 82 -7.13 -1.67 -0.57
CA VAL A 82 -5.95 -2.40 -0.11
C VAL A 82 -5.48 -1.83 1.21
N PHE A 83 -5.42 -2.68 2.23
CA PHE A 83 -5.01 -2.28 3.57
C PHE A 83 -3.83 -3.10 4.08
N TRP A 84 -3.02 -2.46 4.91
CA TRP A 84 -2.10 -3.13 5.81
C TRP A 84 -2.75 -3.37 7.17
N ARG A 85 -2.78 -4.63 7.59
CA ARG A 85 -3.36 -5.06 8.87
C ARG A 85 -2.30 -5.05 9.95
N ARG A 86 -2.43 -4.10 10.88
CA ARG A 86 -1.44 -3.89 11.94
C ARG A 86 -1.10 -5.14 12.75
N ASN A 87 -2.03 -6.04 13.03
CA ASN A 87 -1.77 -7.09 14.01
C ASN A 87 -0.77 -8.15 13.53
N ASP A 88 -0.73 -8.44 12.23
CA ASP A 88 0.07 -9.51 11.65
C ASP A 88 0.83 -9.14 10.38
N GLY A 89 0.64 -7.92 9.87
CA GLY A 89 1.35 -7.42 8.68
C GLY A 89 0.72 -7.84 7.35
N GLY A 90 -0.49 -8.41 7.37
CA GLY A 90 -1.19 -8.84 6.15
C GLY A 90 -1.56 -7.67 5.23
N LEU A 91 -1.64 -7.94 3.94
CA LEU A 91 -1.98 -6.97 2.90
C LEU A 91 -3.17 -7.42 2.06
N GLY A 92 -4.23 -6.62 2.03
CA GLY A 92 -5.40 -6.85 1.18
C GLY A 92 -6.68 -6.32 1.80
N GLN A 93 -7.80 -6.99 1.50
CA GLN A 93 -9.13 -6.66 2.00
C GLN A 93 -9.99 -7.92 2.17
N GLY A 94 -11.04 -7.85 2.98
CA GLY A 94 -12.02 -8.92 3.14
C GLY A 94 -11.50 -10.15 3.88
N GLY A 95 -12.25 -11.26 3.81
CA GLY A 95 -11.86 -12.54 4.39
C GLY A 95 -11.01 -13.33 3.40
N GLY A 96 -9.73 -13.54 3.70
CA GLY A 96 -8.79 -14.31 2.86
C GLY A 96 -7.94 -13.46 1.91
N GLY A 97 -8.18 -12.16 1.82
CA GLY A 97 -7.37 -11.27 0.99
C GLY A 97 -6.08 -10.78 1.67
N TYR A 98 -5.96 -10.87 2.99
CA TYR A 98 -4.79 -10.36 3.73
C TYR A 98 -3.61 -11.32 3.74
N GLU A 99 -3.90 -12.59 3.52
CA GLU A 99 -3.00 -13.70 3.76
C GLU A 99 -2.10 -13.93 2.53
N PRO A 100 -0.79 -14.08 2.74
CA PRO A 100 0.14 -14.50 1.70
C PRO A 100 0.03 -16.01 1.44
N ASP A 101 0.50 -16.42 0.26
CA ASP A 101 0.76 -17.82 -0.09
C ASP A 101 1.88 -18.40 0.78
N ASP A 102 2.89 -17.60 1.11
CA ASP A 102 3.92 -17.90 2.11
C ASP A 102 3.59 -17.20 3.45
N PRO A 103 3.14 -17.94 4.49
CA PRO A 103 2.76 -17.38 5.79
C PRO A 103 3.88 -16.64 6.55
N GLU A 104 5.15 -16.82 6.13
CA GLU A 104 6.29 -16.10 6.70
C GLU A 104 6.46 -14.70 6.09
N LEU A 105 5.90 -14.45 4.91
CA LEU A 105 5.99 -13.17 4.22
C LEU A 105 5.07 -12.13 4.87
N LYS A 106 5.67 -11.16 5.58
CA LYS A 106 4.92 -10.16 6.36
C LYS A 106 5.48 -8.75 6.13
N VAL A 107 4.59 -7.77 6.12
CA VAL A 107 4.96 -6.36 6.24
C VAL A 107 5.03 -6.00 7.72
N ASN A 108 6.22 -6.08 8.30
CA ASN A 108 6.44 -5.85 9.72
C ASN A 108 6.46 -4.36 10.06
N LYS A 109 6.14 -4.07 11.33
CA LYS A 109 6.25 -2.73 11.90
C LYS A 109 7.72 -2.38 12.12
N GLY A 110 8.06 -1.10 12.02
CA GLY A 110 9.40 -0.62 12.33
C GLY A 110 10.43 -0.97 11.25
N GLN A 111 10.01 -1.55 10.12
CA GLN A 111 10.85 -1.96 9.01
C GLN A 111 10.39 -1.27 7.72
N TRP A 112 11.34 -1.01 6.82
CA TRP A 112 11.02 -0.64 5.45
C TRP A 112 10.66 -1.88 4.68
N HIS A 113 9.58 -1.79 3.90
CA HIS A 113 9.19 -2.79 2.93
C HIS A 113 8.89 -2.13 1.60
N ARG A 114 9.25 -2.81 0.51
CA ARG A 114 8.75 -2.49 -0.82
C ARG A 114 7.49 -3.29 -1.08
N ILE A 115 6.38 -2.60 -1.26
CA ILE A 115 5.09 -3.21 -1.65
C ILE A 115 4.82 -2.86 -3.10
N VAL A 116 4.54 -3.87 -3.91
CA VAL A 116 4.12 -3.72 -5.30
C VAL A 116 2.71 -4.26 -5.45
N LEU A 117 1.82 -3.45 -6.03
CA LEU A 117 0.50 -3.89 -6.45
C LEU A 117 0.46 -3.84 -7.98
N ALA A 118 0.38 -5.02 -8.61
CA ALA A 118 0.22 -5.15 -10.06
C ALA A 118 -1.27 -5.38 -10.37
N VAL A 119 -1.94 -4.32 -10.81
CA VAL A 119 -3.39 -4.32 -11.06
C VAL A 119 -3.65 -4.69 -12.51
N ASP A 120 -4.49 -5.70 -12.72
CA ASP A 120 -4.98 -6.12 -14.02
C ASP A 120 -6.50 -6.32 -14.01
N LEU A 121 -7.23 -5.23 -14.28
CA LEU A 121 -8.68 -5.26 -14.32
C LEU A 121 -9.24 -5.92 -15.58
N ALA A 122 -8.42 -6.21 -16.60
CA ALA A 122 -8.85 -7.06 -17.71
C ALA A 122 -9.00 -8.52 -17.26
N GLN A 123 -8.20 -8.94 -16.28
CA GLN A 123 -8.31 -10.23 -15.59
C GLN A 123 -9.19 -10.17 -14.33
N GLY A 124 -9.60 -8.97 -13.91
CA GLY A 124 -10.41 -8.76 -12.71
C GLY A 124 -9.64 -9.06 -11.42
N LEU A 125 -8.33 -8.79 -11.38
CA LEU A 125 -7.49 -9.07 -10.21
C LEU A 125 -6.38 -8.04 -10.02
N TYR A 126 -5.73 -8.13 -8.88
CA TYR A 126 -4.41 -7.55 -8.66
C TYR A 126 -3.52 -8.54 -7.91
N GLU A 127 -2.22 -8.46 -8.18
CA GLU A 127 -1.19 -9.24 -7.50
C GLU A 127 -0.40 -8.35 -6.55
N LYS A 128 0.04 -8.96 -5.44
CA LYS A 128 0.83 -8.29 -4.41
C LYS A 128 2.22 -8.91 -4.36
N TYR A 129 3.23 -8.07 -4.22
CA TYR A 129 4.61 -8.49 -3.95
C TYR A 129 5.18 -7.68 -2.79
N ILE A 130 5.94 -8.34 -1.92
CA ILE A 130 6.64 -7.72 -0.78
C ILE A 130 8.12 -8.02 -0.93
N ASP A 131 8.95 -6.98 -0.96
CA ASP A 131 10.42 -7.08 -1.05
C ASP A 131 10.89 -7.95 -2.23
N GLY A 132 10.11 -7.94 -3.33
CA GLY A 132 10.37 -8.72 -4.54
C GLY A 132 9.84 -10.16 -4.53
N VAL A 133 9.22 -10.60 -3.43
CA VAL A 133 8.62 -11.94 -3.29
C VAL A 133 7.12 -11.86 -3.55
N TYR A 134 6.58 -12.84 -4.28
CA TYR A 134 5.14 -12.96 -4.51
C TYR A 134 4.39 -13.19 -3.20
N HIS A 135 3.39 -12.36 -2.92
CA HIS A 135 2.53 -12.49 -1.74
C HIS A 135 1.29 -13.31 -2.07
N SER A 136 0.39 -12.80 -2.91
CA SER A 136 -0.80 -13.49 -3.40
C SER A 136 -1.51 -12.66 -4.46
N SER A 137 -2.40 -13.29 -5.23
CA SER A 137 -3.38 -12.62 -6.07
C SER A 137 -4.69 -12.39 -5.31
N GLN A 138 -5.37 -11.27 -5.58
CA GLN A 138 -6.70 -11.01 -5.07
C GLN A 138 -7.62 -10.56 -6.21
N ALA A 139 -8.82 -11.15 -6.26
CA ALA A 139 -9.86 -10.71 -7.19
C ALA A 139 -10.31 -9.28 -6.86
N ASN A 140 -10.46 -8.46 -7.88
CA ASN A 140 -11.08 -7.15 -7.78
C ASN A 140 -12.51 -7.26 -8.32
N ALA A 141 -13.48 -7.38 -7.40
CA ALA A 141 -14.90 -7.58 -7.70
C ALA A 141 -15.71 -6.29 -7.52
#